data_AF-A0A847L904-F1
#
_entry.id   AF-A0A847L904-F1
#
_cell.length_a   1.000
_cell.length_b   1.000
_cell.length_c   1.000
_cell.angle_alpha   90.00
_cell.angle_beta   90.00
_cell.angle_gamma   90.00
#
_symmetry.space_group_name_H-M   'P 1'
#
loop_
_entity.id
_entity.type
_entity.pdbx_description
1 polymer ?
#
loop_
_entity_poly.entity_id
_entity_poly.type
_entity_poly.pdbx_seq_one_letter_code
_entity_poly.pdbx_strand_id
1 'polypeptide(L)'
;MGEKVIREGSWICPNCQAKNRGAKENCDSCGAVRGNVQFIYEEQGQAVTDAAGVAKAKAGPDWVCAFCGDSNAFDRTSCQGCAAPKSEGKQREVKDATVKGGEGSGRKYVNPHATSTHEPNIEPVRVPLPMWFKAGLAIFLFGFAVLVGLQCLSFEETMTVAAREWRRAITVMEYQTVREGAWRGEMPSKAREIGRQEKIRSYKDVLTGYRDVQETYTEQVQVGTKKVKTGVRDLGNGQFEETWEDQPVYEDREKTRTVQKPVYRKDPVYDTWIDYDVDKWQEIGKPATQGTNDEPRWPETGAAAAPKEVIGEKREGAREEHYKVTLKSDKDGKEYPVEELNDRPLTYEAFMKMKQGEKFKVTVSGLGIIKEIPAVMPAKP
;
A
#
# COMPACT_ATOMS: atom_id res chain seq x y z
N MET A 1 5.36 39.99 -14.23
CA MET A 1 6.52 40.40 -13.40
C MET A 1 6.03 40.51 -11.97
N GLY A 2 6.56 39.71 -11.06
CA GLY A 2 6.13 39.72 -9.66
C GLY A 2 6.46 41.04 -8.97
N GLU A 3 5.60 41.44 -8.02
CA GLU A 3 5.84 42.57 -7.14
C GLU A 3 7.03 42.26 -6.23
N LYS A 4 7.94 43.22 -6.08
CA LYS A 4 9.14 43.08 -5.25
C LYS A 4 9.05 43.97 -4.03
N VAL A 5 9.19 43.39 -2.85
CA VAL A 5 9.14 44.10 -1.56
C VAL A 5 10.46 43.88 -0.83
N ILE A 6 11.10 44.95 -0.36
CA ILE A 6 12.29 44.82 0.48
C ILE A 6 11.84 44.75 1.93
N ARG A 7 12.34 43.76 2.67
CA ARG A 7 12.09 43.57 4.08
C ARG A 7 13.37 43.56 4.86
N GLU A 8 13.37 44.22 6.01
CA GLU A 8 14.49 44.15 6.93
C GLU A 8 14.50 42.82 7.68
N GLY A 9 15.64 42.13 7.65
CA GLY A 9 15.86 40.95 8.47
C GLY A 9 16.51 41.28 9.82
N SER A 10 17.24 40.33 10.37
CA SER A 10 17.95 40.49 11.64
C SER A 10 19.31 39.82 11.61
N TRP A 11 20.12 40.10 12.64
CA TRP A 11 21.35 39.36 12.92
C TRP A 11 21.56 39.21 14.42
N ILE A 12 22.27 38.16 14.83
CA ILE A 12 22.61 37.90 16.23
C ILE A 12 24.04 38.35 16.50
N CYS A 13 24.23 39.21 17.50
CA CYS A 13 25.55 39.70 17.87
C CYS A 13 26.41 38.56 18.44
N PRO A 14 27.60 38.27 17.88
CA PRO A 14 28.43 37.19 18.40
C PRO A 14 28.96 37.50 19.81
N ASN A 15 29.16 38.78 20.14
CA ASN A 15 29.73 39.22 21.42
C ASN A 15 28.74 39.10 22.59
N CYS A 16 27.48 39.53 22.42
CA CYS A 16 26.49 39.56 23.50
C CYS A 16 25.20 38.77 23.23
N GLN A 17 25.08 38.15 22.05
CA GLN A 17 23.90 37.36 21.63
C GLN A 17 22.59 38.15 21.49
N ALA A 18 22.63 39.49 21.57
CA ALA A 18 21.47 40.32 21.28
C ALA A 18 21.07 40.22 19.81
N LYS A 19 19.76 40.15 19.54
CA LYS A 19 19.19 40.26 18.20
C LYS A 19 19.13 41.74 17.80
N ASN A 20 19.67 42.05 16.64
CA ASN A 20 19.72 43.40 16.09
C ASN A 20 18.99 43.45 14.75
N ARG A 21 18.52 44.64 14.38
CA ARG A 21 17.91 44.88 13.06
C ARG A 21 18.95 44.70 11.95
N GLY A 22 18.51 44.17 10.81
CA GLY A 22 19.38 43.82 9.69
C GLY A 22 20.26 44.97 9.20
N ALA A 23 19.69 46.18 9.03
CA ALA A 23 20.44 47.33 8.53
C ALA A 23 21.37 47.97 9.56
N LYS A 24 21.33 47.53 10.83
CA LYS A 24 22.20 48.05 11.89
C LYS A 24 23.61 47.45 11.76
N GLU A 25 24.59 48.34 11.63
CA GLU A 25 26.01 47.98 11.56
C GLU A 25 26.67 47.84 12.94
N ASN A 26 26.00 48.30 14.02
CA ASN A 26 26.46 48.16 15.40
C ASN A 26 25.39 47.50 16.25
N CYS A 27 25.81 46.71 17.24
CA CYS A 27 24.89 46.11 18.18
C CYS A 27 24.30 47.17 19.12
N ASP A 28 22.98 47.25 19.19
CA ASP A 28 22.29 48.23 20.05
C ASP A 28 22.51 47.93 21.55
N SER A 29 22.89 46.70 21.93
CA SER A 29 23.10 46.30 23.33
C SER A 29 24.54 46.49 23.85
N CYS A 30 25.55 46.18 23.05
CA CYS A 30 26.95 46.24 23.51
C CYS A 30 27.87 47.12 22.65
N GLY A 31 27.33 47.78 21.62
CA GLY A 31 28.08 48.69 20.73
C GLY A 31 29.02 48.00 19.73
N ALA A 32 29.24 46.69 19.85
CA ALA A 32 30.12 45.95 18.95
C ALA A 32 29.72 46.12 17.48
N VAL A 33 30.72 46.37 16.63
CA VAL A 33 30.54 46.41 15.17
C VAL A 33 30.11 45.04 14.67
N ARG A 34 29.20 45.01 13.71
CA ARG A 34 28.71 43.78 13.09
C ARG A 34 29.82 43.12 12.29
N GLY A 35 30.21 41.92 12.69
CA GLY A 35 31.13 41.05 11.94
C GLY A 35 30.46 40.33 10.77
N ASN A 36 31.15 39.32 10.22
CA ASN A 36 30.58 38.39 9.24
C ASN A 36 29.55 37.42 9.86
N VAL A 37 28.39 37.95 10.23
CA VAL A 37 27.27 37.21 10.83
C VAL A 37 26.30 36.72 9.77
N GLN A 38 25.55 35.65 10.02
CA GLN A 38 24.44 35.26 9.16
C GLN A 38 23.26 36.24 9.35
N PHE A 39 22.69 36.71 8.25
CA PHE A 39 21.41 37.42 8.29
C PHE A 39 20.25 36.44 8.33
N ILE A 40 19.25 36.80 9.11
CA ILE A 40 18.05 35.99 9.34
C ILE A 40 16.88 36.73 8.71
N TYR A 41 16.16 36.05 7.81
CA TYR A 41 14.94 36.58 7.23
C TYR A 41 13.85 36.63 8.31
N GLU A 42 13.19 37.78 8.43
CA GLU A 42 12.10 38.00 9.38
C GLU A 42 10.82 38.20 8.57
N GLU A 43 9.93 37.20 8.54
CA GLU A 43 8.69 37.28 7.74
C GLU A 43 7.78 38.45 8.15
N GLN A 44 7.78 38.78 9.44
CA GLN A 44 7.08 39.94 10.01
C GLN A 44 7.99 41.17 10.19
N GLY A 45 9.20 41.13 9.63
CA GLY A 45 10.15 42.26 9.65
C GLY A 45 9.58 43.49 8.97
N GLN A 46 10.12 44.67 9.27
CA GLN A 46 9.61 45.92 8.71
C GLN A 46 9.86 45.97 7.19
N ALA A 47 8.83 46.29 6.41
CA ALA A 47 8.99 46.56 4.99
C ALA A 47 9.72 47.91 4.80
N VAL A 48 10.77 47.89 3.99
CA VAL A 48 11.53 49.09 3.62
C VAL A 48 10.79 49.76 2.48
N THR A 49 10.09 50.84 2.81
CA THR A 49 9.16 51.53 1.89
C THR A 49 9.64 52.90 1.46
N ASP A 50 10.57 53.50 2.20
CA ASP A 50 11.16 54.78 1.84
C ASP A 50 12.22 54.63 0.74
N ALA A 51 12.28 55.61 -0.18
CA ALA A 51 13.14 55.54 -1.35
C ALA A 51 14.64 55.44 -1.00
N ALA A 52 15.07 56.10 0.08
CA ALA A 52 16.46 56.08 0.52
C ALA A 52 16.86 54.70 1.07
N GLY A 53 16.01 54.09 1.89
CA GLY A 53 16.18 52.74 2.40
C GLY A 53 16.19 51.69 1.29
N VAL A 54 15.29 51.81 0.30
CA VAL A 54 15.27 50.93 -0.88
C VAL A 54 16.52 51.09 -1.73
N ALA A 55 17.01 52.33 -1.92
CA ALA A 55 18.25 52.58 -2.65
C ALA A 55 19.46 51.97 -1.91
N LYS A 56 19.54 52.12 -0.58
CA LYS A 56 20.59 51.52 0.24
C LYS A 56 20.55 49.99 0.18
N ALA A 57 19.36 49.39 0.22
CA ALA A 57 19.17 47.95 0.09
C ALA A 57 19.67 47.39 -1.24
N LYS A 58 19.44 48.13 -2.32
CA LYS A 58 19.83 47.75 -3.68
C LYS A 58 21.23 48.21 -4.08
N ALA A 59 21.93 48.95 -3.22
CA ALA A 59 23.29 49.44 -3.50
C ALA A 59 24.29 48.29 -3.68
N GLY A 60 24.06 47.18 -2.99
CA GLY A 60 24.85 45.96 -3.08
C GLY A 60 25.02 45.28 -1.73
N PRO A 61 25.59 44.06 -1.71
CA PRO A 61 25.88 43.36 -0.47
C PRO A 61 26.99 44.07 0.31
N ASP A 62 26.96 43.95 1.63
CA ASP A 62 28.05 44.42 2.47
C ASP A 62 29.36 43.70 2.12
N TRP A 63 30.49 44.29 2.49
CA TRP A 63 31.80 43.64 2.38
C TRP A 63 32.39 43.36 3.76
N VAL A 64 33.08 42.23 3.87
CA VAL A 64 33.77 41.78 5.09
C VAL A 64 35.24 42.17 4.98
N CYS A 65 35.73 42.88 5.99
CA CYS A 65 37.13 43.26 6.10
C CYS A 65 38.02 42.03 6.28
N ALA A 66 39.05 41.87 5.44
CA ALA A 66 39.98 40.75 5.55
C ALA A 66 40.88 40.82 6.79
N PHE A 67 41.04 42.00 7.40
CA PHE A 67 41.93 42.19 8.55
C PHE A 67 41.25 41.92 9.90
N CYS A 68 40.05 42.48 10.12
CA CYS A 68 39.35 42.37 11.40
C CYS A 68 38.05 41.57 11.34
N GLY A 69 37.55 41.20 10.16
CA GLY A 69 36.31 40.44 10.00
C GLY A 69 35.01 41.26 10.15
N ASP A 70 35.11 42.58 10.33
CA ASP A 70 33.94 43.47 10.39
C ASP A 70 33.24 43.58 9.04
N SER A 71 31.92 43.58 9.06
CA SER A 71 31.06 43.82 7.91
C SER A 71 30.83 45.33 7.75
N ASN A 72 30.89 45.80 6.52
CA ASN A 72 30.80 47.21 6.16
C ASN A 72 29.80 47.39 5.01
N ALA A 73 29.03 48.48 5.04
CA ALA A 73 28.15 48.84 3.94
C ALA A 73 28.87 48.86 2.58
N PHE A 74 28.14 48.50 1.52
CA PHE A 74 28.68 48.38 0.17
C PHE A 74 29.48 49.60 -0.31
N ASP A 75 29.00 50.80 0.00
CA ASP A 75 29.54 52.10 -0.45
C ASP A 75 30.73 52.59 0.38
N ARG A 76 31.02 51.97 1.54
CA ARG A 76 32.13 52.36 2.41
C ARG A 76 33.47 51.94 1.83
N THR A 77 34.42 52.86 1.69
CA THR A 77 35.75 52.60 1.08
C THR A 77 36.80 52.07 2.07
N SER A 78 36.58 52.23 3.37
CA SER A 78 37.50 51.84 4.45
C SER A 78 36.74 51.20 5.60
N CYS A 79 37.36 50.23 6.29
CA CYS A 79 36.72 49.49 7.37
C CYS A 79 36.39 50.41 8.56
N GLN A 80 35.16 50.36 9.07
CA GLN A 80 34.76 51.19 10.21
C GLN A 80 35.46 50.80 11.53
N GLY A 81 35.91 49.56 11.67
CA GLY A 81 36.57 49.06 12.88
C GLY A 81 38.09 49.27 12.90
N CYS A 82 38.77 49.11 11.75
CA CYS A 82 40.23 49.14 11.67
C CYS A 82 40.82 50.02 10.56
N ALA A 83 39.99 50.78 9.83
CA ALA A 83 40.37 51.65 8.71
C ALA A 83 41.01 50.98 7.47
N ALA A 84 41.15 49.65 7.45
CA ALA A 84 41.68 48.91 6.31
C ALA A 84 40.89 49.17 5.00
N PRO A 85 41.54 49.20 3.82
CA PRO A 85 40.89 49.54 2.57
C PRO A 85 39.95 48.42 2.08
N LYS A 86 38.83 48.80 1.44
CA LYS A 86 37.86 47.86 0.84
C LYS A 86 38.49 46.92 -0.20
N SER A 87 39.55 47.35 -0.89
CA SER A 87 40.23 46.58 -1.93
C SER A 87 40.71 45.21 -1.47
N GLU A 88 40.92 45.02 -0.17
CA GLU A 88 41.37 43.77 0.43
C GLU A 88 40.22 42.96 1.05
N GLY A 89 39.01 43.55 1.14
CA GLY A 89 37.82 42.91 1.66
C GLY A 89 37.07 42.06 0.62
N LYS A 90 36.18 41.19 1.10
CA LYS A 90 35.32 40.34 0.25
C LYS A 90 33.87 40.77 0.35
N GLN A 91 33.20 40.95 -0.79
CA GLN A 91 31.76 41.16 -0.81
C GLN A 91 31.03 39.90 -0.32
N ARG A 92 29.97 40.10 0.45
CA ARG A 92 29.07 39.03 0.85
C ARG A 92 28.25 38.56 -0.34
N GLU A 93 27.83 37.32 -0.28
CA GLU A 93 27.03 36.72 -1.34
C GLU A 93 25.57 37.18 -1.24
N VAL A 94 24.98 37.46 -2.40
CA VAL A 94 23.52 37.55 -2.57
C VAL A 94 23.03 36.14 -2.89
N LYS A 95 22.07 35.64 -2.12
CA LYS A 95 21.58 34.27 -2.29
C LYS A 95 20.09 34.17 -2.05
N ASP A 96 19.44 33.24 -2.73
CA ASP A 96 18.03 32.95 -2.46
C ASP A 96 17.91 32.32 -1.06
N ALA A 97 17.00 32.85 -0.25
CA ALA A 97 16.75 32.40 1.11
C ALA A 97 15.58 31.39 1.11
N THR A 98 15.81 30.21 1.68
CA THR A 98 14.78 29.19 1.81
C THR A 98 13.71 29.68 2.80
N VAL A 99 12.46 29.82 2.34
CA VAL A 99 11.31 30.13 3.21
C VAL A 99 10.99 28.89 4.07
N LYS A 100 11.77 28.66 5.12
CA LYS A 100 11.38 27.77 6.22
C LYS A 100 11.03 28.65 7.42
N GLY A 101 9.74 28.78 7.67
CA GLY A 101 9.18 29.44 8.84
C GLY A 101 9.83 28.91 10.12
N GLY A 102 10.06 29.82 11.06
CA GLY A 102 10.88 29.57 12.24
C GLY A 102 10.32 28.51 13.17
N GLU A 103 11.19 27.57 13.53
CA GLU A 103 11.21 26.90 14.83
C GLU A 103 12.69 26.66 15.21
N GLY A 104 13.09 27.14 16.39
CA GLY A 104 14.27 26.64 17.08
C GLY A 104 15.58 27.41 16.91
N SER A 105 15.71 28.52 17.63
CA SER A 105 17.01 28.93 18.19
C SER A 105 17.48 27.84 19.16
N GLY A 106 18.30 26.92 18.68
CA GLY A 106 19.11 26.01 19.49
C GLY A 106 20.59 26.28 19.21
N ARG A 107 21.25 27.02 20.12
CA ARG A 107 22.70 27.24 20.13
C ARG A 107 23.46 25.92 19.93
N LYS A 108 24.27 25.83 18.88
CA LYS A 108 25.61 25.21 18.94
C LYS A 108 26.56 25.93 17.99
N TYR A 109 27.54 26.59 18.57
CA TYR A 109 28.77 27.02 17.90
C TYR A 109 29.49 25.76 17.41
N VAL A 110 29.71 25.61 16.11
CA VAL A 110 30.47 24.50 15.53
C VAL A 110 31.92 24.95 15.38
N ASN A 111 32.82 24.25 16.06
CA ASN A 111 34.28 24.35 15.95
C ASN A 111 34.71 23.89 14.54
N PRO A 112 35.53 24.64 13.78
CA PRO A 112 35.92 24.26 12.43
C PRO A 112 37.02 23.20 12.44
N HIS A 113 36.68 21.96 12.81
CA HIS A 113 37.37 20.74 12.40
C HIS A 113 36.52 19.52 12.80
N ALA A 114 35.59 19.13 11.95
CA ALA A 114 35.04 17.77 11.95
C ALA A 114 34.42 17.48 10.58
N THR A 115 35.12 16.65 9.81
CA THR A 115 34.62 16.04 8.58
C THR A 115 33.53 15.04 8.95
N SER A 116 32.32 15.18 8.39
CA SER A 116 31.42 14.04 8.25
C SER A 116 30.42 14.29 7.12
N THR A 117 30.48 13.38 6.16
CA THR A 117 29.54 13.15 5.07
C THR A 117 28.20 12.65 5.61
N HIS A 118 27.07 13.25 5.23
CA HIS A 118 25.83 12.47 5.16
C HIS A 118 24.81 13.01 4.14
N GLU A 119 24.28 12.08 3.36
CA GLU A 119 23.20 12.19 2.37
C GLU A 119 21.85 12.54 2.99
N PRO A 120 20.97 13.28 2.28
CA PRO A 120 19.64 13.59 2.77
C PRO A 120 18.67 12.39 2.59
N ASN A 121 18.23 11.82 3.71
CA ASN A 121 17.11 10.88 3.76
C ASN A 121 15.78 11.64 3.73
N ILE A 122 14.92 11.34 2.76
CA ILE A 122 13.58 11.93 2.63
C ILE A 122 12.60 11.03 3.39
N GLU A 123 12.08 11.51 4.52
CA GLU A 123 11.03 10.80 5.26
C GLU A 123 9.62 11.18 4.75
N PRO A 124 8.71 10.20 4.59
CA PRO A 124 7.35 10.44 4.11
C PRO A 124 6.41 11.03 5.18
N VAL A 125 5.52 11.91 4.73
CA VAL A 125 4.50 12.60 5.53
C VAL A 125 3.55 11.60 6.21
N ARG A 126 3.53 11.60 7.54
CA ARG A 126 2.66 10.73 8.37
C ARG A 126 1.35 11.44 8.68
N VAL A 127 0.24 10.98 8.09
CA VAL A 127 -1.12 11.32 8.54
C VAL A 127 -1.34 10.77 9.97
N PRO A 128 -1.88 11.56 10.92
CA PRO A 128 -2.00 11.13 12.31
C PRO A 128 -3.21 10.21 12.48
N LEU A 129 -3.01 8.91 12.27
CA LEU A 129 -3.92 7.88 12.76
C LEU A 129 -4.01 7.98 14.29
N PRO A 130 -5.22 7.96 14.89
CA PRO A 130 -5.40 8.12 16.32
C PRO A 130 -4.66 7.01 17.11
N MET A 131 -4.11 7.38 18.26
CA MET A 131 -3.10 6.62 19.00
C MET A 131 -3.54 5.19 19.36
N TRP A 132 -4.84 4.96 19.57
CA TRP A 132 -5.42 3.65 19.85
C TRP A 132 -5.43 2.71 18.62
N PHE A 133 -5.47 3.25 17.40
CA PHE A 133 -5.41 2.47 16.17
C PHE A 133 -3.97 1.99 15.86
N LYS A 134 -2.96 2.81 16.17
CA LYS A 134 -1.53 2.44 16.07
C LYS A 134 -1.13 1.43 17.14
N ALA A 135 -1.64 1.60 18.37
CA ALA A 135 -1.44 0.63 19.45
C ALA A 135 -2.10 -0.71 19.13
N GLY A 136 -3.34 -0.70 18.64
CA GLY A 136 -4.05 -1.91 18.21
C GLY A 136 -3.33 -2.65 17.07
N LEU A 137 -2.88 -1.92 16.05
CA LEU A 137 -2.13 -2.52 14.93
C LEU A 137 -0.75 -3.04 15.36
N ALA A 138 -0.03 -2.33 16.25
CA ALA A 138 1.26 -2.79 16.75
C ALA A 138 1.13 -4.02 17.65
N ILE A 139 0.11 -4.07 18.53
CA ILE A 139 -0.22 -5.25 19.34
C ILE A 139 -0.62 -6.42 18.44
N PHE A 140 -1.41 -6.16 17.39
CA PHE A 140 -1.79 -7.18 16.42
C PHE A 140 -0.58 -7.70 15.63
N LEU A 141 0.28 -6.82 15.10
CA LEU A 141 1.49 -7.21 14.36
C LEU A 141 2.50 -7.93 15.26
N PHE A 142 2.66 -7.50 16.51
CA PHE A 142 3.49 -8.18 17.49
C PHE A 142 2.89 -9.54 17.87
N GLY A 143 1.59 -9.61 18.12
CA GLY A 143 0.87 -10.87 18.36
C GLY A 143 0.98 -11.83 17.17
N PHE A 144 0.83 -11.32 15.95
CA PHE A 144 1.02 -12.09 14.72
C PHE A 144 2.48 -12.55 14.56
N ALA A 145 3.47 -11.69 14.82
CA ALA A 145 4.88 -12.07 14.79
C ALA A 145 5.23 -13.11 15.87
N VAL A 146 4.63 -13.02 17.06
CA VAL A 146 4.75 -14.01 18.12
C VAL A 146 4.08 -15.32 17.71
N LEU A 147 2.89 -15.29 17.10
CA LEU A 147 2.20 -16.48 16.59
C LEU A 147 3.00 -17.14 15.45
N VAL A 148 3.56 -16.36 14.52
CA VAL A 148 4.45 -16.86 13.47
C VAL A 148 5.74 -17.42 14.08
N GLY A 149 6.31 -16.75 15.08
CA GLY A 149 7.48 -17.22 15.82
C GLY A 149 7.22 -18.55 16.54
N LEU A 150 6.10 -18.66 17.25
CA LEU A 150 5.64 -19.89 17.89
C LEU A 150 5.34 -20.99 16.87
N GLN A 151 4.80 -20.65 15.70
CA GLN A 151 4.63 -21.59 14.60
C GLN A 151 5.98 -22.06 14.04
N CYS A 152 7.01 -21.21 14.02
CA CYS A 152 8.37 -21.57 13.57
C CYS A 152 9.17 -22.36 14.62
N LEU A 153 8.84 -22.24 15.91
CA LEU A 153 9.40 -23.10 16.95
C LEU A 153 8.78 -24.49 16.82
N SER A 154 9.60 -25.49 16.54
CA SER A 154 9.18 -26.88 16.49
C SER A 154 10.02 -27.72 17.44
N PHE A 155 9.38 -28.64 18.15
CA PHE A 155 10.04 -29.58 19.03
C PHE A 155 9.69 -31.01 18.63
N GLU A 156 10.61 -31.94 18.93
CA GLU A 156 10.42 -33.36 18.67
C GLU A 156 9.83 -34.05 19.90
N GLU A 157 8.85 -34.91 19.67
CA GLU A 157 8.22 -35.73 20.70
C GLU A 157 7.94 -37.13 20.18
N THR A 158 7.98 -38.13 21.06
CA THR A 158 7.51 -39.47 20.73
C THR A 158 6.06 -39.60 21.15
N MET A 159 5.19 -39.94 20.20
CA MET A 159 3.76 -40.14 20.43
C MET A 159 3.33 -41.54 20.02
N THR A 160 2.33 -42.08 20.69
CA THR A 160 1.75 -43.40 20.42
C THR A 160 0.49 -43.27 19.57
N VAL A 161 0.31 -44.13 18.56
CA VAL A 161 -0.94 -44.18 17.77
C VAL A 161 -2.07 -44.73 18.64
N ALA A 162 -3.00 -43.86 19.05
CA ALA A 162 -4.11 -44.20 19.92
C ALA A 162 -5.31 -44.75 19.14
N ALA A 163 -5.65 -44.12 18.02
CA ALA A 163 -6.78 -44.50 17.17
C ALA A 163 -6.48 -44.22 15.69
N ARG A 164 -7.23 -44.90 14.82
CA ARG A 164 -7.12 -44.83 13.37
C ARG A 164 -8.53 -44.82 12.79
N GLU A 165 -8.76 -43.98 11.80
CA GLU A 165 -10.04 -43.87 11.09
C GLU A 165 -9.73 -43.67 9.60
N TRP A 166 -10.50 -44.33 8.74
CA TRP A 166 -10.42 -44.14 7.30
C TRP A 166 -11.81 -44.12 6.67
N ARG A 167 -11.94 -43.38 5.57
CA ARG A 167 -13.15 -43.34 4.75
C ARG A 167 -12.77 -43.29 3.27
N ARG A 168 -13.37 -44.16 2.47
CA ARG A 168 -13.20 -44.23 1.02
C ARG A 168 -14.56 -44.16 0.35
N ALA A 169 -14.70 -43.30 -0.66
CA ALA A 169 -15.94 -43.11 -1.40
C ALA A 169 -15.69 -43.05 -2.90
N ILE A 170 -16.59 -43.63 -3.70
CA ILE A 170 -16.48 -43.63 -5.16
C ILE A 170 -17.79 -43.09 -5.72
N THR A 171 -17.71 -42.09 -6.60
CA THR A 171 -18.86 -41.67 -7.39
C THR A 171 -19.24 -42.78 -8.36
N VAL A 172 -20.49 -43.21 -8.36
CA VAL A 172 -21.02 -44.17 -9.31
C VAL A 172 -21.90 -43.44 -10.31
N MET A 173 -21.59 -43.64 -11.59
CA MET A 173 -22.37 -43.09 -12.69
C MET A 173 -23.13 -44.22 -13.38
N GLU A 174 -24.34 -43.93 -13.84
CA GLU A 174 -25.16 -44.84 -14.66
C GLU A 174 -25.42 -44.20 -16.02
N TYR A 175 -25.34 -44.99 -17.09
CA TYR A 175 -25.65 -44.52 -18.43
C TYR A 175 -27.15 -44.53 -18.64
N GLN A 176 -27.75 -43.35 -18.77
CA GLN A 176 -29.20 -43.19 -18.78
C GLN A 176 -29.62 -42.21 -19.89
N THR A 177 -30.86 -42.38 -20.36
CA THR A 177 -31.51 -41.42 -21.25
C THR A 177 -32.05 -40.27 -20.41
N VAL A 178 -31.54 -39.07 -20.64
CA VAL A 178 -31.95 -37.85 -19.96
C VAL A 178 -32.66 -36.95 -20.95
N ARG A 179 -33.77 -36.35 -20.52
CA ARG A 179 -34.47 -35.31 -21.28
C ARG A 179 -33.92 -33.94 -20.94
N GLU A 180 -33.45 -33.23 -21.95
CA GLU A 180 -32.89 -31.88 -21.82
C GLU A 180 -33.46 -30.97 -22.90
N GLY A 181 -33.10 -29.69 -22.84
CA GLY A 181 -33.41 -28.75 -23.91
C GLY A 181 -32.27 -27.78 -24.15
N ALA A 182 -32.10 -27.39 -25.41
CA ALA A 182 -31.10 -26.41 -25.84
C ALA A 182 -31.60 -25.64 -27.07
N TRP A 183 -30.91 -24.57 -27.43
CA TRP A 183 -31.13 -23.93 -28.72
C TRP A 183 -30.76 -24.89 -29.86
N ARG A 184 -31.44 -24.78 -31.01
CA ARG A 184 -31.23 -25.69 -32.15
C ARG A 184 -29.76 -25.87 -32.55
N GLY A 185 -28.94 -24.82 -32.46
CA GLY A 185 -27.50 -24.89 -32.79
C GLY A 185 -26.61 -25.54 -31.71
N GLU A 186 -27.15 -25.81 -30.53
CA GLU A 186 -26.44 -26.33 -29.35
C GLU A 186 -26.82 -27.79 -29.04
N MET A 187 -27.80 -28.34 -29.76
CA MET A 187 -28.24 -29.72 -29.58
C MET A 187 -27.08 -30.70 -29.89
N PRO A 188 -26.75 -31.63 -28.97
CA PRO A 188 -25.70 -32.62 -29.22
C PRO A 188 -26.01 -33.51 -30.42
N SER A 189 -25.00 -33.88 -31.21
CA SER A 189 -25.17 -34.67 -32.42
C SER A 189 -25.74 -36.08 -32.19
N LYS A 190 -25.48 -36.67 -31.01
CA LYS A 190 -26.02 -37.98 -30.60
C LYS A 190 -27.40 -37.90 -29.95
N ALA A 191 -27.97 -36.71 -29.77
CA ALA A 191 -29.28 -36.53 -29.14
C ALA A 191 -30.42 -36.80 -30.12
N ARG A 192 -31.59 -37.16 -29.59
CA ARG A 192 -32.82 -37.45 -30.33
C ARG A 192 -33.84 -36.36 -30.03
N GLU A 193 -34.21 -35.58 -31.05
CA GLU A 193 -35.20 -34.52 -30.89
C GLU A 193 -36.57 -35.11 -30.53
N ILE A 194 -37.21 -34.55 -29.49
CA ILE A 194 -38.54 -34.93 -29.02
C ILE A 194 -39.56 -33.84 -29.37
N GLY A 195 -39.15 -32.57 -29.36
CA GLY A 195 -40.01 -31.46 -29.71
C GLY A 195 -39.24 -30.19 -30.01
N ARG A 196 -39.92 -29.24 -30.65
CA ARG A 196 -39.40 -27.90 -30.94
C ARG A 196 -40.44 -26.85 -30.64
N GLN A 197 -39.98 -25.71 -30.15
CA GLN A 197 -40.80 -24.55 -29.84
C GLN A 197 -40.03 -23.26 -30.09
N GLU A 198 -40.74 -22.21 -30.49
CA GLU A 198 -40.15 -20.88 -30.64
C GLU A 198 -40.08 -20.21 -29.26
N LYS A 199 -38.89 -19.73 -28.87
CA LYS A 199 -38.66 -19.01 -27.61
C LYS A 199 -37.83 -17.77 -27.86
N ILE A 200 -37.97 -16.78 -26.97
CA ILE A 200 -37.12 -15.58 -26.99
C ILE A 200 -35.72 -16.00 -26.54
N ARG A 201 -34.73 -15.86 -27.43
CA ARG A 201 -33.32 -16.18 -27.15
C ARG A 201 -32.57 -15.01 -26.55
N SER A 202 -32.83 -13.82 -27.06
CA SER A 202 -32.18 -12.60 -26.60
C SER A 202 -33.03 -11.38 -26.92
N TYR A 203 -32.57 -10.21 -26.49
CA TYR A 203 -33.16 -8.93 -26.86
C TYR A 203 -32.11 -8.09 -27.58
N LYS A 204 -32.54 -7.40 -28.63
CA LYS A 204 -31.72 -6.43 -29.35
C LYS A 204 -32.15 -5.03 -28.96
N ASP A 205 -31.19 -4.18 -28.61
CA ASP A 205 -31.44 -2.75 -28.46
C ASP A 205 -31.62 -2.12 -29.83
N VAL A 206 -32.79 -1.52 -30.04
CA VAL A 206 -33.11 -0.72 -31.22
C VAL A 206 -33.24 0.72 -30.77
N LEU A 207 -32.39 1.59 -31.33
CA LEU A 207 -32.47 3.04 -31.10
C LEU A 207 -33.82 3.53 -31.62
N THR A 208 -34.67 4.02 -30.72
CA THR A 208 -36.01 4.53 -31.07
C THR A 208 -36.08 6.05 -31.12
N GLY A 209 -35.06 6.73 -30.59
CA GLY A 209 -34.93 8.18 -30.66
C GLY A 209 -33.96 8.72 -29.62
N TYR A 210 -34.06 10.02 -29.38
CA TYR A 210 -33.29 10.72 -28.36
C TYR A 210 -34.25 11.43 -27.42
N ARG A 211 -33.86 11.54 -26.16
CA ARG A 211 -34.56 12.37 -25.17
C ARG A 211 -33.62 13.42 -24.64
N ASP A 212 -34.14 14.63 -24.48
CA ASP A 212 -33.43 15.69 -23.80
C ASP A 212 -33.40 15.40 -22.29
N VAL A 213 -32.21 15.47 -21.71
CA VAL A 213 -31.98 15.29 -20.28
C VAL A 213 -31.21 16.50 -19.77
N GLN A 214 -31.69 17.10 -18.69
CA GLN A 214 -30.93 18.11 -17.96
C GLN A 214 -29.85 17.41 -17.14
N GLU A 215 -28.59 17.75 -17.39
CA GLU A 215 -27.45 17.28 -16.61
C GLU A 215 -26.78 18.46 -15.91
N THR A 216 -26.49 18.28 -14.62
CA THR A 216 -25.63 19.21 -13.88
C THR A 216 -24.18 18.85 -14.11
N TYR A 217 -23.35 19.85 -14.40
CA TYR A 217 -21.89 19.72 -14.48
C TYR A 217 -21.23 20.85 -13.69
N THR A 218 -20.03 20.58 -13.22
CA THR A 218 -19.22 21.56 -12.48
C THR A 218 -18.27 22.25 -13.45
N GLU A 219 -18.24 23.58 -13.42
CA GLU A 219 -17.31 24.40 -14.18
C GLU A 219 -16.44 25.22 -13.21
N GLN A 220 -15.12 25.11 -13.36
CA GLN A 220 -14.20 25.96 -12.61
C GLN A 220 -14.20 27.36 -13.19
N VAL A 221 -14.69 28.31 -12.40
CA VAL A 221 -14.72 29.72 -12.77
C VAL A 221 -13.67 30.45 -11.95
N GLN A 222 -12.82 31.25 -12.59
CA GLN A 222 -11.88 32.10 -11.88
C GLN A 222 -12.68 33.20 -11.15
N VAL A 223 -12.59 33.22 -9.83
CA VAL A 223 -13.34 34.16 -8.97
C VAL A 223 -12.47 35.28 -8.42
N GLY A 224 -11.15 35.20 -8.60
CA GLY A 224 -10.24 36.26 -8.20
C GLY A 224 -8.78 35.87 -8.38
N THR A 225 -7.93 36.60 -7.67
CA THR A 225 -6.50 36.34 -7.56
C THR A 225 -6.07 36.42 -6.09
N LYS A 226 -5.04 35.66 -5.72
CA LYS A 226 -4.39 35.75 -4.41
C LYS A 226 -2.91 36.05 -4.61
N LYS A 227 -2.36 36.96 -3.82
CA LYS A 227 -0.91 37.21 -3.78
C LYS A 227 -0.21 36.09 -3.05
N VAL A 228 0.77 35.47 -3.70
CA VAL A 228 1.60 34.41 -3.12
C VAL A 228 3.06 34.81 -3.23
N LYS A 229 3.78 34.71 -2.12
CA LYS A 229 5.22 34.91 -2.08
C LYS A 229 5.91 33.73 -2.77
N THR A 230 6.54 33.97 -3.90
CA THR A 230 7.20 32.95 -4.72
C THR A 230 8.70 32.85 -4.46
N GLY A 231 9.29 33.86 -3.80
CA GLY A 231 10.70 33.83 -3.44
C GLY A 231 11.10 34.86 -2.40
N VAL A 232 12.24 34.60 -1.75
CA VAL A 232 12.93 35.53 -0.85
C VAL A 232 14.42 35.47 -1.19
N ARG A 233 15.07 36.62 -1.28
CA ARG A 233 16.50 36.73 -1.60
C ARG A 233 17.22 37.56 -0.54
N ASP A 234 18.25 37.00 0.09
CA ASP A 234 19.17 37.71 0.96
C ASP A 234 20.06 38.64 0.12
N LEU A 235 19.97 39.94 0.36
CA LEU A 235 20.76 40.95 -0.36
C LEU A 235 22.16 41.11 0.24
N GLY A 236 22.52 40.36 1.27
CA GLY A 236 23.86 40.35 1.86
C GLY A 236 24.20 41.60 2.67
N ASN A 237 23.21 42.42 3.00
CA ASN A 237 23.35 43.66 3.79
C ASN A 237 22.33 43.76 4.94
N GLY A 238 21.67 42.65 5.28
CA GLY A 238 20.66 42.55 6.32
C GLY A 238 19.24 42.85 5.86
N GLN A 239 19.06 43.12 4.57
CA GLN A 239 17.76 43.25 3.93
C GLN A 239 17.53 42.09 2.96
N PHE A 240 16.25 41.79 2.74
CA PHE A 240 15.79 40.68 1.93
C PHE A 240 14.80 41.21 0.88
N GLU A 241 14.90 40.73 -0.36
CA GLU A 241 13.93 41.02 -1.43
C GLU A 241 12.93 39.86 -1.52
N GLU A 242 11.66 40.15 -1.24
CA GLU A 242 10.53 39.24 -1.46
C GLU A 242 10.00 39.41 -2.87
N THR A 243 9.70 38.29 -3.54
CA THR A 243 8.97 38.27 -4.81
C THR A 243 7.57 37.73 -4.58
N TRP A 244 6.56 38.48 -5.03
CA TRP A 244 5.15 38.16 -4.90
C TRP A 244 4.49 38.06 -6.27
N GLU A 245 3.67 37.04 -6.48
CA GLU A 245 2.94 36.83 -7.73
C GLU A 245 1.45 36.64 -7.47
N ASP A 246 0.63 37.21 -8.35
CA ASP A 246 -0.81 36.99 -8.34
C ASP A 246 -1.13 35.62 -8.96
N GLN A 247 -1.71 34.72 -8.17
CA GLN A 247 -2.17 33.43 -8.63
C GLN A 247 -3.70 33.42 -8.75
N PRO A 248 -4.27 32.87 -9.83
CA PRO A 248 -5.72 32.79 -9.99
C PRO A 248 -6.33 31.88 -8.92
N VAL A 249 -7.51 32.28 -8.42
CA VAL A 249 -8.34 31.47 -7.51
C VAL A 249 -9.58 31.05 -8.27
N TYR A 250 -9.84 29.74 -8.28
CA TYR A 250 -11.00 29.14 -8.95
C TYR A 250 -12.01 28.65 -7.92
N GLU A 251 -13.28 28.71 -8.31
CA GLU A 251 -14.41 28.14 -7.57
C GLU A 251 -15.20 27.24 -8.52
N ASP A 252 -15.63 26.10 -8.00
CA ASP A 252 -16.50 25.15 -8.69
C ASP A 252 -17.93 25.70 -8.69
N ARG A 253 -18.48 25.99 -9.88
CA ARG A 253 -19.89 26.39 -10.04
C ARG A 253 -20.68 25.30 -10.73
N GLU A 254 -21.77 24.89 -10.11
CA GLU A 254 -22.73 23.98 -10.72
C GLU A 254 -23.53 24.71 -11.81
N LYS A 255 -23.57 24.12 -13.01
CA LYS A 255 -24.38 24.58 -14.13
C LYS A 255 -25.17 23.42 -14.70
N THR A 256 -26.31 23.73 -15.31
CA THR A 256 -27.13 22.73 -16.01
C THR A 256 -26.95 22.90 -17.52
N ARG A 257 -26.94 21.77 -18.23
CA ARG A 257 -27.00 21.74 -19.70
C ARG A 257 -27.99 20.68 -20.17
N THR A 258 -28.58 20.93 -21.33
CA THR A 258 -29.45 19.96 -21.99
C THR A 258 -28.61 19.06 -22.87
N VAL A 259 -28.66 17.75 -22.65
CA VAL A 259 -27.95 16.74 -23.46
C VAL A 259 -28.94 15.74 -24.01
N GLN A 260 -28.80 15.42 -25.30
CA GLN A 260 -29.58 14.36 -25.93
C GLN A 260 -29.00 12.99 -25.59
N LYS A 261 -29.79 12.18 -24.88
CA LYS A 261 -29.46 10.78 -24.60
C LYS A 261 -30.26 9.84 -25.49
N PRO A 262 -29.64 8.80 -26.07
CA PRO A 262 -30.35 7.82 -26.88
C PRO A 262 -31.34 7.04 -26.02
N VAL A 263 -32.52 6.78 -26.59
CA VAL A 263 -33.57 5.93 -26.03
C VAL A 263 -33.63 4.65 -26.86
N TYR A 264 -33.58 3.51 -26.17
CA TYR A 264 -33.63 2.19 -26.80
C TYR A 264 -34.92 1.46 -26.44
N ARG A 265 -35.46 0.71 -27.40
CA ARG A 265 -36.48 -0.31 -27.16
C ARG A 265 -35.83 -1.69 -27.31
N LYS A 266 -36.17 -2.60 -26.40
CA LYS A 266 -35.73 -4.00 -26.43
C LYS A 266 -36.67 -4.80 -27.33
N ASP A 267 -36.22 -5.15 -28.52
CA ASP A 267 -36.99 -6.00 -29.44
C ASP A 267 -36.58 -7.48 -29.22
N PRO A 268 -37.53 -8.40 -28.99
CA PRO A 268 -37.21 -9.81 -28.75
C PRO A 268 -36.67 -10.45 -30.03
N VAL A 269 -35.60 -11.23 -29.86
CA VAL A 269 -35.01 -12.08 -30.91
C VAL A 269 -35.39 -13.51 -30.60
N TYR A 270 -36.27 -14.08 -31.42
CA TYR A 270 -36.73 -15.46 -31.29
C TYR A 270 -35.73 -16.43 -31.91
N ASP A 271 -35.64 -17.62 -31.33
CA ASP A 271 -34.93 -18.76 -31.90
C ASP A 271 -35.69 -20.05 -31.55
N THR A 272 -35.30 -21.17 -32.16
CA THR A 272 -35.91 -22.46 -31.89
C THR A 272 -35.23 -23.13 -30.70
N TRP A 273 -36.01 -23.36 -29.65
CA TRP A 273 -35.66 -24.24 -28.54
C TRP A 273 -36.06 -25.68 -28.89
N ILE A 274 -35.15 -26.62 -28.70
CA ILE A 274 -35.33 -28.04 -28.95
C ILE A 274 -35.32 -28.77 -27.61
N ASP A 275 -36.36 -29.56 -27.36
CA ASP A 275 -36.39 -30.53 -26.27
C ASP A 275 -35.99 -31.90 -26.85
N TYR A 276 -35.01 -32.57 -26.24
CA TYR A 276 -34.39 -33.78 -26.77
C TYR A 276 -34.05 -34.80 -25.68
N ASP A 277 -33.94 -36.07 -26.08
CA ASP A 277 -33.42 -37.14 -25.25
C ASP A 277 -31.96 -37.42 -25.63
N VAL A 278 -31.06 -37.48 -24.65
CA VAL A 278 -29.64 -37.79 -24.85
C VAL A 278 -29.18 -38.87 -23.87
N ASP A 279 -28.40 -39.81 -24.38
CA ASP A 279 -27.84 -40.87 -23.55
C ASP A 279 -26.49 -40.42 -23.00
N LYS A 280 -26.40 -40.31 -21.68
CA LYS A 280 -25.18 -39.85 -20.99
C LYS A 280 -25.04 -40.47 -19.61
N TRP A 281 -23.81 -40.43 -19.11
CA TRP A 281 -23.50 -40.82 -17.75
C TRP A 281 -24.08 -39.80 -16.76
N GLN A 282 -24.88 -40.27 -15.82
CA GLN A 282 -25.46 -39.50 -14.72
C GLN A 282 -24.98 -40.03 -13.38
N GLU A 283 -24.68 -39.14 -12.46
CA GLU A 283 -24.31 -39.53 -11.10
C GLU A 283 -25.54 -40.06 -10.38
N ILE A 284 -25.48 -41.32 -9.95
CA ILE A 284 -26.57 -41.96 -9.22
C ILE A 284 -26.30 -42.07 -7.72
N GLY A 285 -25.05 -41.87 -7.30
CA GLY A 285 -24.70 -41.88 -5.90
C GLY A 285 -23.21 -42.00 -5.65
N LYS A 286 -22.87 -41.96 -4.37
CA LYS A 286 -21.49 -41.99 -3.89
C LYS A 286 -21.37 -42.96 -2.71
N PRO A 287 -21.44 -44.28 -2.95
CA PRO A 287 -21.24 -45.27 -1.91
C PRO A 287 -19.90 -45.03 -1.21
N ALA A 288 -19.87 -45.34 0.09
CA ALA A 288 -18.69 -45.14 0.92
C ALA A 288 -18.52 -46.29 1.90
N THR A 289 -17.27 -46.62 2.17
CA THR A 289 -16.82 -47.52 3.22
C THR A 289 -15.99 -46.74 4.21
N GLN A 290 -16.05 -47.16 5.48
CA GLN A 290 -15.26 -46.58 6.55
C GLN A 290 -14.88 -47.67 7.53
N GLY A 291 -13.77 -47.45 8.23
CA GLY A 291 -13.23 -48.41 9.18
C GLY A 291 -12.17 -47.76 10.07
N THR A 292 -11.50 -48.57 10.85
CA THR A 292 -10.53 -48.10 11.86
C THR A 292 -9.22 -48.87 11.77
N ASN A 293 -9.25 -50.13 12.20
CA ASN A 293 -8.08 -51.00 12.30
C ASN A 293 -7.94 -51.96 11.14
N ASP A 294 -9.01 -52.15 10.37
CA ASP A 294 -9.03 -52.92 9.14
C ASP A 294 -8.36 -52.17 7.99
N GLU A 295 -7.95 -52.92 6.96
CA GLU A 295 -7.33 -52.35 5.77
C GLU A 295 -8.35 -51.51 4.97
N PRO A 296 -8.01 -50.26 4.58
CA PRO A 296 -8.90 -49.42 3.79
C PRO A 296 -9.34 -50.08 2.48
N ARG A 297 -10.64 -50.37 2.37
CA ARG A 297 -11.25 -50.97 1.17
C ARG A 297 -12.16 -49.98 0.48
N TRP A 298 -12.26 -50.09 -0.84
CA TRP A 298 -13.28 -49.38 -1.61
C TRP A 298 -14.65 -50.05 -1.46
N PRO A 299 -15.76 -49.28 -1.53
CA PRO A 299 -17.10 -49.84 -1.53
C PRO A 299 -17.35 -50.67 -2.79
N GLU A 300 -18.20 -51.69 -2.69
CA GLU A 300 -18.71 -52.40 -3.88
C GLU A 300 -19.66 -51.49 -4.65
N THR A 301 -19.33 -51.21 -5.91
CA THR A 301 -20.07 -50.27 -6.76
C THR A 301 -21.04 -50.96 -7.72
N GLY A 302 -20.82 -52.26 -7.98
CA GLY A 302 -21.53 -53.00 -9.04
C GLY A 302 -21.24 -52.48 -10.45
N ALA A 303 -20.21 -51.65 -10.61
CA ALA A 303 -19.78 -51.13 -11.91
C ALA A 303 -19.00 -52.19 -12.69
N ALA A 304 -19.16 -52.20 -14.01
CA ALA A 304 -18.39 -53.10 -14.87
C ALA A 304 -16.94 -52.63 -14.98
N ALA A 305 -16.00 -53.58 -15.09
CA ALA A 305 -14.58 -53.27 -15.29
C ALA A 305 -14.28 -52.57 -16.62
N ALA A 306 -15.10 -52.83 -17.65
CA ALA A 306 -15.02 -52.21 -18.96
C ALA A 306 -16.42 -51.70 -19.37
N PRO A 307 -16.84 -50.53 -18.84
CA PRO A 307 -18.19 -50.03 -19.01
C PRO A 307 -18.46 -49.66 -20.47
N LYS A 308 -19.63 -50.04 -20.98
CA LYS A 308 -20.10 -49.71 -22.33
C LYS A 308 -21.17 -48.61 -22.27
N GLU A 309 -21.34 -47.86 -23.35
CA GLU A 309 -22.41 -46.87 -23.50
C GLU A 309 -23.75 -47.58 -23.80
N VAL A 310 -24.25 -48.38 -22.85
CA VAL A 310 -25.54 -49.10 -22.91
C VAL A 310 -26.39 -48.68 -21.72
N ILE A 311 -27.68 -48.44 -21.94
CA ILE A 311 -28.58 -47.95 -20.90
C ILE A 311 -28.61 -48.90 -19.69
N GLY A 312 -28.45 -48.35 -18.49
CA GLY A 312 -28.38 -49.07 -17.23
C GLY A 312 -26.98 -49.56 -16.84
N GLU A 313 -25.98 -49.43 -17.74
CA GLU A 313 -24.60 -49.75 -17.41
C GLU A 313 -24.08 -48.79 -16.33
N LYS A 314 -23.30 -49.32 -15.38
CA LYS A 314 -22.66 -48.54 -14.32
C LYS A 314 -21.15 -48.44 -14.53
N ARG A 315 -20.58 -47.28 -14.21
CA ARG A 315 -19.14 -47.06 -14.15
C ARG A 315 -18.73 -46.34 -12.87
N GLU A 316 -17.49 -46.55 -12.48
CA GLU A 316 -16.85 -45.76 -11.43
C GLU A 316 -16.39 -44.42 -11.98
N GLY A 317 -16.59 -43.37 -11.19
CA GLY A 317 -16.16 -42.00 -11.43
C GLY A 317 -15.02 -41.61 -10.50
N ALA A 318 -15.10 -40.38 -9.96
CA ALA A 318 -14.11 -39.85 -9.04
C ALA A 318 -14.03 -40.69 -7.76
N ARG A 319 -12.81 -40.87 -7.26
CA ARG A 319 -12.51 -41.55 -6.00
C ARG A 319 -12.06 -40.53 -4.96
N GLU A 320 -12.55 -40.70 -3.74
CA GLU A 320 -12.18 -39.88 -2.59
C GLU A 320 -11.72 -40.78 -1.45
N GLU A 321 -10.62 -40.41 -0.82
CA GLU A 321 -10.08 -41.11 0.34
C GLU A 321 -9.65 -40.10 1.40
N HIS A 322 -10.00 -40.40 2.65
CA HIS A 322 -9.68 -39.60 3.81
C HIS A 322 -9.15 -40.53 4.89
N TYR A 323 -8.00 -40.17 5.45
CA TYR A 323 -7.33 -40.93 6.50
C TYR A 323 -7.07 -40.04 7.69
N LYS A 324 -7.26 -40.60 8.87
CA LYS A 324 -7.05 -39.91 10.14
C LYS A 324 -6.36 -40.84 11.11
N VAL A 325 -5.32 -40.34 11.75
CA VAL A 325 -4.63 -41.02 12.84
C VAL A 325 -4.62 -40.13 14.06
N THR A 326 -5.07 -40.64 15.20
CA THR A 326 -5.00 -39.93 16.47
C THR A 326 -3.73 -40.35 17.20
N LEU A 327 -2.81 -39.42 17.38
CA LEU A 327 -1.60 -39.61 18.15
C LEU A 327 -1.79 -39.13 19.58
N LYS A 328 -1.31 -39.89 20.55
CA LYS A 328 -1.35 -39.55 21.97
C LYS A 328 0.06 -39.29 22.48
N SER A 329 0.24 -38.12 23.08
CA SER A 329 1.49 -37.72 23.73
C SER A 329 1.77 -38.60 24.95
N ASP A 330 2.97 -39.17 24.99
CA ASP A 330 3.43 -39.97 26.13
C ASP A 330 3.75 -39.09 27.36
N LYS A 331 3.95 -37.77 27.20
CA LYS A 331 4.30 -36.85 28.29
C LYS A 331 3.10 -36.31 29.06
N ASP A 332 2.07 -35.86 28.34
CA ASP A 332 0.93 -35.14 28.91
C ASP A 332 -0.42 -35.78 28.57
N GLY A 333 -0.42 -36.89 27.83
CA GLY A 333 -1.62 -37.66 27.48
C GLY A 333 -2.54 -36.96 26.47
N LYS A 334 -2.16 -35.80 25.93
CA LYS A 334 -2.95 -35.08 24.93
C LYS A 334 -3.04 -35.86 23.62
N GLU A 335 -4.20 -35.76 22.97
CA GLU A 335 -4.49 -36.39 21.69
C GLU A 335 -4.46 -35.37 20.56
N TYR A 336 -3.87 -35.77 19.44
CA TYR A 336 -3.65 -34.96 18.26
C TYR A 336 -4.19 -35.71 17.04
N PRO A 337 -5.33 -35.28 16.46
CA PRO A 337 -5.83 -35.83 15.22
C PRO A 337 -4.94 -35.36 14.05
N VAL A 338 -4.44 -36.31 13.27
CA VAL A 338 -3.62 -36.07 12.09
C VAL A 338 -4.40 -36.52 10.86
N GLU A 339 -4.95 -35.55 10.14
CA GLU A 339 -5.61 -35.74 8.84
C GLU A 339 -4.73 -35.25 7.68
N GLU A 340 -3.76 -34.37 8.00
CA GLU A 340 -2.83 -33.76 7.06
C GLU A 340 -1.42 -33.76 7.65
N LEU A 341 -0.42 -33.87 6.77
CA LEU A 341 1.00 -33.68 7.08
C LEU A 341 1.61 -32.77 6.02
N ASN A 342 2.26 -31.68 6.45
CA ASN A 342 2.85 -30.67 5.58
C ASN A 342 1.86 -30.12 4.53
N ASP A 343 0.68 -29.71 4.99
CA ASP A 343 -0.43 -29.16 4.18
C ASP A 343 -0.92 -30.11 3.06
N ARG A 344 -0.73 -31.42 3.25
CA ARG A 344 -1.22 -32.46 2.34
C ARG A 344 -2.03 -33.49 3.11
N PRO A 345 -3.16 -33.98 2.57
CA PRO A 345 -3.89 -35.09 3.16
C PRO A 345 -2.98 -36.29 3.42
N LEU A 346 -3.20 -36.95 4.54
CA LEU A 346 -2.50 -38.18 4.89
C LEU A 346 -2.69 -39.22 3.77
N THR A 347 -1.61 -39.89 3.34
CA THR A 347 -1.68 -40.87 2.24
C THR A 347 -2.04 -42.26 2.75
N TYR A 348 -2.53 -43.14 1.86
CA TYR A 348 -2.76 -44.56 2.17
C TYR A 348 -1.48 -45.23 2.72
N GLU A 349 -0.33 -44.98 2.11
CA GLU A 349 0.95 -45.55 2.57
C GLU A 349 1.32 -45.08 3.97
N ALA A 350 1.14 -43.79 4.27
CA ALA A 350 1.41 -43.26 5.61
C ALA A 350 0.44 -43.85 6.64
N PHE A 351 -0.85 -43.92 6.32
CA PHE A 351 -1.87 -44.53 7.17
C PHE A 351 -1.61 -46.02 7.45
N MET A 352 -1.10 -46.77 6.47
CA MET A 352 -0.76 -48.19 6.62
C MET A 352 0.52 -48.41 7.44
N LYS A 353 1.47 -47.46 7.40
CA LYS A 353 2.66 -47.50 8.25
C LYS A 353 2.36 -47.18 9.71
N MET A 354 1.34 -46.36 10.00
CA MET A 354 0.99 -45.95 11.38
C MET A 354 -0.01 -46.91 12.01
N LYS A 355 0.45 -48.04 12.57
CA LYS A 355 -0.46 -49.01 13.21
C LYS A 355 -0.77 -48.63 14.65
N GLN A 356 -1.94 -49.05 15.13
CA GLN A 356 -2.36 -48.75 16.50
C GLN A 356 -1.37 -49.31 17.51
N GLY A 357 -0.98 -48.51 18.51
CA GLY A 357 0.00 -48.84 19.53
C GLY A 357 1.47 -48.63 19.12
N GLU A 358 1.76 -48.36 17.85
CA GLU A 358 3.12 -48.01 17.42
C GLU A 358 3.48 -46.58 17.85
N LYS A 359 4.79 -46.36 18.05
CA LYS A 359 5.33 -45.06 18.49
C LYS A 359 6.07 -44.39 17.36
N PHE A 360 5.80 -43.10 17.16
CA PHE A 360 6.43 -42.29 16.14
C PHE A 360 7.08 -41.07 16.75
N LYS A 361 8.26 -40.73 16.24
CA LYS A 361 8.89 -39.43 16.48
C LYS A 361 8.18 -38.40 15.60
N VAL A 362 7.60 -37.39 16.21
CA VAL A 362 6.81 -36.35 15.54
C VAL A 362 7.38 -34.97 15.85
N THR A 363 7.28 -34.08 14.87
CA THR A 363 7.66 -32.67 15.02
C THR A 363 6.39 -31.86 15.22
N VAL A 364 6.22 -31.27 16.39
CA VAL A 364 5.07 -30.45 16.77
C VAL A 364 5.48 -28.98 16.76
N SER A 365 4.65 -28.13 16.18
CA SER A 365 4.83 -26.67 16.27
C SER A 365 4.52 -26.15 17.68
N GLY A 366 4.98 -24.95 18.01
CA GLY A 366 4.64 -24.27 19.28
C GLY A 366 3.15 -23.99 19.45
N LEU A 367 2.33 -24.15 18.40
CA LEU A 367 0.86 -24.08 18.43
C LEU A 367 0.18 -25.45 18.60
N GLY A 368 0.93 -26.55 18.77
CA GLY A 368 0.37 -27.89 18.97
C GLY A 368 -0.08 -28.60 17.69
N ILE A 369 0.28 -28.07 16.50
CA ILE A 369 0.01 -28.72 15.21
C ILE A 369 1.16 -29.67 14.88
N ILE A 370 0.84 -30.91 14.53
CA ILE A 370 1.80 -31.91 14.06
C ILE A 370 2.20 -31.56 12.62
N LYS A 371 3.47 -31.23 12.42
CA LYS A 371 4.01 -30.79 11.13
C LYS A 371 4.58 -31.93 10.31
N GLU A 372 5.37 -32.77 10.96
CA GLU A 372 6.16 -33.80 10.29
C GLU A 372 6.21 -35.08 11.11
N ILE A 373 6.17 -36.21 10.39
CA ILE A 373 6.42 -37.55 10.94
C ILE A 373 7.44 -38.22 9.99
N PRO A 374 8.76 -38.07 10.24
CA PRO A 374 9.80 -38.47 9.29
C PRO A 374 9.71 -39.92 8.79
N ALA A 375 9.19 -40.84 9.61
CA ALA A 375 9.07 -42.25 9.25
C ALA A 375 8.02 -42.55 8.16
N VAL A 376 7.04 -41.65 7.96
CA VAL A 376 5.90 -41.88 7.04
C VAL A 376 5.78 -40.82 5.95
N MET A 377 6.58 -39.76 6.00
CA MET A 377 6.68 -38.80 4.91
C MET A 377 7.53 -39.36 3.76
N PRO A 378 7.23 -38.98 2.50
CA PRO A 378 8.11 -39.28 1.38
C PRO A 378 9.48 -38.61 1.60
N ALA A 379 10.56 -39.25 1.13
CA ALA A 379 11.90 -38.66 1.19
C ALA A 379 11.88 -37.27 0.55
N LYS A 380 12.45 -36.28 1.23
CA LYS A 380 12.59 -34.92 0.70
C LYS A 380 13.43 -35.02 -0.59
N PRO A 381 12.93 -34.52 -1.73
CA PRO A 381 13.67 -34.60 -3.00
C PRO A 381 15.01 -33.85 -2.94
#